data_AF-A0A6V8N2T5-F1
#
_entry.id   AF-A0A6V8N2T5-F1
#
_cell.length_a   1.000
_cell.length_b   1.000
_cell.length_c   1.000
_cell.angle_alpha   90.00
_cell.angle_beta   90.00
_cell.angle_gamma   90.00
#
_symmetry.space_group_name_H-M   'P 1'
#
loop_
_entity.id
_entity.type
_entity.pdbx_description
1 polymer ?
#
loop_
_entity_poly.entity_id
_entity_poly.type
_entity_poly.pdbx_seq_one_letter_code
_entity_poly.pdbx_strand_id
1 'polypeptide(L)'
;MTNDLIQRARLYATEMHERINQRRKYTHQPYPVHLKAVADLVAQVGCEPEVVAAAWLHDTVEDTPATFEELERDFGKVVMTLVAELTDISRVSDGNRAARKEIDRRHLAAASPRAKTVKLADIIDNTRDIARHDPRFARTYLPEMFQLLEVLTEGNTKLYQKAQRAVTECARSLGLDVPPALLPVAVRDATPVSPLSEALGQMRGLQLFTESFSARSIFEPLCSFDRGVSWEQLRESFSKPGVGVVGVREEGYLTGYLLEEDIDDEGGVGEPRGFASLQLVSLETPLAEIIHSLTYHSHCFVTLEREIIGVIGRFDIEKPAARMWLFGLIMVIDNLATGAIREYWHPSAWQELLTEGRRSKAEALYLERQRRKMPGTLLDCLQFSDKLQILMDNDGFLEVLGFASVKAAKRVVADLESLRNNLAHGQQIANADWPAIARLARMFEEASGAPGVTA
;
A
#
# COMPACT_ATOMS: atom_id res chain seq x y z
N MET A 1 -5.37 -9.54 -32.75
CA MET A 1 -5.38 -8.07 -32.59
C MET A 1 -4.36 -7.59 -31.54
N THR A 2 -4.09 -8.33 -30.46
CA THR A 2 -3.08 -7.98 -29.43
C THR A 2 -1.64 -7.82 -29.94
N ASN A 3 -1.21 -8.64 -30.91
CA ASN A 3 0.12 -8.56 -31.50
C ASN A 3 0.32 -7.31 -32.39
N ASP A 4 -0.78 -6.70 -32.87
CA ASP A 4 -0.75 -5.52 -33.75
C ASP A 4 -0.39 -4.24 -32.99
N LEU A 5 -0.96 -4.03 -31.79
CA LEU A 5 -0.69 -2.83 -30.97
C LEU A 5 0.79 -2.70 -30.59
N ILE A 6 1.37 -3.78 -30.04
CA ILE A 6 2.77 -3.80 -29.61
C ILE A 6 3.70 -3.61 -30.81
N GLN A 7 3.39 -4.25 -31.95
CA GLN A 7 4.18 -4.11 -33.16
C GLN A 7 4.16 -2.68 -33.69
N ARG A 8 2.99 -2.02 -33.68
CA ARG A 8 2.84 -0.61 -34.08
C ARG A 8 3.59 0.32 -33.15
N ALA A 9 3.46 0.14 -31.83
CA ALA A 9 4.19 0.94 -30.83
C ALA A 9 5.71 0.80 -30.99
N ARG A 10 6.20 -0.43 -31.20
CA ARG A 10 7.61 -0.71 -31.48
C ARG A 10 8.10 0.03 -32.73
N LEU A 11 7.38 -0.08 -33.84
CA LEU A 11 7.77 0.56 -35.11
C LEU A 11 7.81 2.09 -34.95
N TYR A 12 6.77 2.66 -34.37
CA TYR A 12 6.68 4.10 -34.12
C TYR A 12 7.83 4.60 -33.23
N ALA A 13 8.06 3.97 -32.07
CA ALA A 13 9.15 4.36 -31.18
C ALA A 13 10.52 4.25 -31.87
N THR A 14 10.74 3.15 -32.61
CA THR A 14 11.98 2.94 -33.37
C THR A 14 12.21 4.07 -34.36
N GLU A 15 11.20 4.40 -35.18
CA GLU A 15 11.29 5.49 -36.15
C GLU A 15 11.52 6.86 -35.49
N MET A 16 10.82 7.18 -34.39
CA MET A 16 10.95 8.48 -33.73
C MET A 16 12.36 8.69 -33.16
N HIS A 17 12.91 7.70 -32.46
CA HIS A 17 14.25 7.78 -31.90
C HIS A 17 15.35 7.68 -32.99
N GLU A 18 15.11 6.96 -34.10
CA GLU A 18 16.03 6.93 -35.26
C GLU A 18 16.08 8.25 -36.02
N ARG A 19 14.94 8.94 -36.18
CA ARG A 19 14.85 10.26 -36.87
C ARG A 19 15.74 11.32 -36.23
N ILE A 20 15.84 11.30 -34.90
CA ILE A 20 16.74 12.20 -34.15
C ILE A 20 18.13 11.58 -33.91
N ASN A 21 18.40 10.39 -34.47
CA ASN A 21 19.63 9.63 -34.31
C ASN A 21 20.03 9.46 -32.83
N GLN A 22 19.04 9.22 -31.96
CA GLN A 22 19.29 9.06 -30.53
C GLN A 22 20.07 7.78 -30.27
N ARG A 23 21.10 7.90 -29.44
CA ARG A 23 21.99 6.81 -29.07
C ARG A 23 22.17 6.78 -27.56
N ARG A 24 22.43 5.58 -27.05
CA ARG A 24 22.81 5.39 -25.66
C ARG A 24 24.09 6.15 -25.37
N LYS A 25 24.10 6.87 -24.25
CA LYS A 25 25.18 7.79 -23.87
C LYS A 25 26.56 7.12 -23.83
N TYR A 26 26.62 5.85 -23.40
CA TYR A 26 27.90 5.17 -23.17
C TYR A 26 28.26 4.13 -24.22
N THR A 27 27.28 3.35 -24.70
CA THR A 27 27.53 2.26 -25.65
C THR A 27 27.41 2.69 -27.11
N HIS A 28 26.88 3.90 -27.37
CA HIS A 28 26.54 4.42 -28.70
C HIS A 28 25.57 3.51 -29.50
N GLN A 29 24.96 2.53 -28.84
CA GLN A 29 23.94 1.68 -29.43
C GLN A 29 22.71 2.52 -29.79
N PRO A 30 21.99 2.16 -30.87
CA PRO A 30 20.72 2.79 -31.19
C PRO A 30 19.77 2.75 -29.98
N TYR A 31 19.10 3.86 -29.69
CA TYR A 31 18.16 3.93 -28.57
C TYR A 31 17.07 2.85 -28.57
N PRO A 32 16.55 2.37 -29.72
CA PRO A 32 15.57 1.27 -29.75
C PRO A 32 16.02 -0.02 -29.05
N VAL A 33 17.33 -0.23 -28.84
CA VAL A 33 17.86 -1.35 -28.03
C VAL A 33 17.39 -1.26 -26.57
N HIS A 34 17.33 -0.05 -26.00
CA HIS A 34 16.78 0.20 -24.68
C HIS A 34 15.30 -0.13 -24.61
N LEU A 35 14.52 0.47 -25.52
CA LEU A 35 13.07 0.33 -25.55
C LEU A 35 12.68 -1.14 -25.64
N LYS A 36 13.44 -1.91 -26.44
CA LYS A 36 13.30 -3.36 -26.51
C LYS A 36 13.56 -4.03 -25.16
N ALA A 37 14.67 -3.71 -24.49
CA ALA A 37 15.02 -4.32 -23.22
C ALA A 37 13.96 -4.05 -22.14
N VAL A 38 13.44 -2.82 -22.08
CA VAL A 38 12.35 -2.42 -21.16
C VAL A 38 11.06 -3.18 -21.50
N ALA A 39 10.64 -3.17 -22.77
CA ALA A 39 9.44 -3.87 -23.20
C ALA A 39 9.52 -5.39 -23.00
N ASP A 40 10.68 -6.00 -23.24
CA ASP A 40 10.92 -7.43 -22.98
C ASP A 40 10.78 -7.76 -21.47
N LEU A 41 11.28 -6.88 -20.59
CA LEU A 41 11.16 -7.06 -19.14
C LEU A 41 9.70 -6.97 -18.66
N VAL A 42 8.94 -6.02 -19.20
CA VAL A 42 7.50 -5.86 -18.92
C VAL A 42 6.71 -7.05 -19.46
N ALA A 43 7.00 -7.50 -20.68
CA ALA A 43 6.34 -8.68 -21.27
C ALA A 43 6.61 -9.97 -20.48
N GLN A 44 7.81 -10.14 -19.91
CA GLN A 44 8.18 -11.32 -19.11
C GLN A 44 7.34 -11.50 -17.83
N VAL A 45 6.72 -10.44 -17.32
CA VAL A 45 5.89 -10.50 -16.12
C VAL A 45 4.39 -10.61 -16.40
N GLY A 46 4.01 -10.77 -17.68
CA GLY A 46 2.64 -11.09 -18.08
C GLY A 46 1.67 -9.91 -18.11
N CYS A 47 2.17 -8.68 -18.27
CA CYS A 47 1.33 -7.48 -18.36
C CYS A 47 0.50 -7.42 -19.65
N GLU A 48 -0.54 -6.59 -19.66
CA GLU A 48 -1.40 -6.42 -20.82
C GLU A 48 -0.67 -5.74 -22.00
N PRO A 49 -1.12 -5.94 -23.25
CA PRO A 49 -0.49 -5.36 -24.43
C PRO A 49 -0.30 -3.85 -24.38
N GLU A 50 -1.21 -3.11 -23.73
CA GLU A 50 -1.13 -1.66 -23.56
C GLU A 50 0.07 -1.25 -22.69
N VAL A 51 0.40 -2.03 -21.66
CA VAL A 51 1.56 -1.77 -20.78
C VAL A 51 2.86 -2.07 -21.52
N VAL A 52 2.88 -3.14 -22.32
CA VAL A 52 4.03 -3.46 -23.18
C VAL A 52 4.19 -2.40 -24.28
N ALA A 53 3.10 -1.89 -24.84
CA ALA A 53 3.12 -0.78 -25.79
C ALA A 53 3.63 0.51 -25.13
N ALA A 54 3.16 0.85 -23.93
CA ALA A 54 3.66 1.98 -23.16
C ALA A 54 5.16 1.84 -22.85
N ALA A 55 5.65 0.63 -22.57
CA ALA A 55 7.09 0.37 -22.38
C ALA A 55 7.93 0.67 -23.64
N TRP A 56 7.39 0.41 -24.84
CA TRP A 56 8.05 0.85 -26.08
C TRP A 56 8.04 2.37 -26.25
N LEU A 57 7.01 3.04 -25.74
CA LEU A 57 6.74 4.47 -26.00
C LEU A 57 7.17 5.41 -24.86
N HIS A 58 7.65 4.88 -23.72
CA HIS A 58 7.79 5.66 -22.47
C HIS A 58 8.66 6.91 -22.61
N ASP A 59 9.71 6.87 -23.43
CA ASP A 59 10.60 8.02 -23.67
C ASP A 59 10.23 8.85 -24.91
N THR A 60 9.17 8.49 -25.64
CA THR A 60 8.90 9.12 -26.95
C THR A 60 8.51 10.59 -26.81
N VAL A 61 7.67 10.94 -25.84
CA VAL A 61 7.25 12.33 -25.61
C VAL A 61 8.35 13.15 -24.93
N GLU A 62 9.21 12.50 -24.13
CA GLU A 62 10.30 13.18 -23.42
C GLU A 62 11.45 13.54 -24.37
N ASP A 63 11.86 12.61 -25.23
CA ASP A 63 13.08 12.74 -26.03
C ASP A 63 12.85 13.10 -27.49
N THR A 64 11.62 12.95 -28.00
CA THR A 64 11.30 13.12 -29.42
C THR A 64 10.18 14.15 -29.63
N PRO A 65 9.94 14.64 -30.85
CA PRO A 65 8.82 15.54 -31.14
C PRO A 65 7.42 14.92 -31.03
N ALA A 66 7.28 13.67 -30.57
CA ALA A 66 5.99 13.02 -30.39
C ALA A 66 5.11 13.79 -29.39
N THR A 67 3.80 13.84 -29.62
CA THR A 67 2.86 14.46 -28.67
C THR A 67 1.88 13.46 -28.08
N PHE A 68 1.30 13.79 -26.92
CA PHE A 68 0.29 12.94 -26.30
C PHE A 68 -0.95 12.78 -27.19
N GLU A 69 -1.33 13.81 -27.95
CA GLU A 69 -2.45 13.75 -28.90
C GLU A 69 -2.18 12.75 -30.04
N GLU A 70 -0.94 12.68 -30.54
CA GLU A 70 -0.54 11.68 -31.51
C GLU A 70 -0.60 10.27 -30.91
N LEU A 71 -0.12 10.11 -29.68
CA LEU A 71 -0.17 8.82 -28.99
C LEU A 71 -1.61 8.36 -28.70
N GLU A 72 -2.49 9.25 -28.27
CA GLU A 72 -3.91 8.92 -28.04
C GLU A 72 -4.61 8.53 -29.35
N ARG A 73 -4.37 9.28 -30.43
CA ARG A 73 -4.92 8.98 -31.76
C ARG A 73 -4.47 7.62 -32.27
N ASP A 74 -3.18 7.31 -32.13
CA ASP A 74 -2.58 6.16 -32.79
C ASP A 74 -2.64 4.88 -31.91
N PHE A 75 -2.57 5.00 -30.58
CA PHE A 75 -2.49 3.87 -29.66
C PHE A 75 -3.62 3.81 -28.62
N GLY A 76 -4.48 4.82 -28.58
CA GLY A 76 -5.61 4.92 -27.68
C GLY A 76 -5.29 5.56 -26.33
N LYS A 77 -6.34 6.02 -25.65
CA LYS A 77 -6.26 6.79 -24.40
C LYS A 77 -5.47 6.06 -23.30
N VAL A 78 -5.65 4.75 -23.17
CA VAL A 78 -4.97 3.95 -22.12
C VAL A 78 -3.44 4.02 -22.27
N VAL A 79 -2.93 3.82 -23.49
CA VAL A 79 -1.48 3.86 -23.75
C VAL A 79 -0.95 5.28 -23.55
N MET A 80 -1.65 6.29 -24.05
CA MET A 80 -1.26 7.69 -23.85
C MET A 80 -1.21 8.05 -22.36
N THR A 81 -2.21 7.68 -21.57
CA THR A 81 -2.23 7.95 -20.11
C THR A 81 -1.04 7.30 -19.41
N LEU A 82 -0.70 6.05 -19.74
CA LEU A 82 0.48 5.39 -19.18
C LEU A 82 1.78 6.12 -19.55
N VAL A 83 1.92 6.60 -20.79
CA VAL A 83 3.11 7.37 -21.20
C VAL A 83 3.17 8.73 -20.48
N ALA A 84 2.03 9.40 -20.31
CA ALA A 84 1.95 10.66 -19.56
C ALA A 84 2.33 10.49 -18.08
N GLU A 85 1.92 9.39 -17.45
CA GLU A 85 2.32 9.02 -16.09
C GLU A 85 3.83 8.74 -15.97
N LEU A 86 4.48 8.33 -17.05
CA LEU A 86 5.92 8.00 -17.10
C LEU A 86 6.82 9.17 -17.47
N THR A 87 6.28 10.19 -18.12
CA THR A 87 7.02 11.36 -18.61
C THR A 87 7.35 12.31 -17.46
N ASP A 88 8.61 12.76 -17.35
CA ASP A 88 9.01 13.75 -16.35
C ASP A 88 8.23 15.08 -16.58
N ILE A 89 7.67 15.65 -15.51
CA ILE A 89 6.85 16.88 -15.59
C ILE A 89 7.61 18.13 -15.17
N SER A 90 8.78 17.97 -14.55
CA SER A 90 9.58 19.08 -14.06
C SER A 90 10.23 19.90 -15.19
N ARG A 91 10.32 21.21 -15.00
CA ARG A 91 10.97 22.15 -15.93
C ARG A 91 12.29 22.63 -15.37
N VAL A 92 13.19 23.08 -16.25
CA VAL A 92 14.48 23.68 -15.86
C VAL A 92 14.27 24.89 -14.92
N SER A 93 13.14 25.60 -15.04
CA SER A 93 12.74 26.71 -14.17
C SER A 93 12.41 26.32 -12.74
N ASP A 94 12.10 25.04 -12.47
CA ASP A 94 11.55 24.58 -11.18
C ASP A 94 12.63 24.38 -10.10
N GLY A 95 13.80 24.97 -10.31
CA GLY A 95 14.89 25.01 -9.35
C GLY A 95 16.01 24.03 -9.66
N ASN A 96 16.75 23.63 -8.61
CA ASN A 96 17.90 22.75 -8.74
C ASN A 96 17.49 21.30 -9.07
N ARG A 97 18.47 20.45 -9.41
CA ARG A 97 18.22 19.04 -9.79
C ARG A 97 17.42 18.26 -8.74
N ALA A 98 17.68 18.49 -7.45
CA ALA A 98 16.97 17.81 -6.37
C ALA A 98 15.50 18.23 -6.31
N ALA A 99 15.19 19.53 -6.48
CA ALA A 99 13.82 20.03 -6.53
C ALA A 99 13.05 19.43 -7.72
N ARG A 100 13.67 19.39 -8.90
CA ARG A 100 13.08 18.77 -10.09
C ARG A 100 12.80 17.28 -9.90
N LYS A 101 13.77 16.53 -9.37
CA LYS A 101 13.58 15.10 -9.12
C LYS A 101 12.55 14.80 -8.03
N GLU A 102 12.36 15.69 -7.06
CA GLU A 102 11.27 15.56 -6.10
C GLU A 102 9.89 15.79 -6.73
N ILE A 103 9.78 16.71 -7.70
CA ILE A 103 8.55 16.91 -8.48
C ILE A 103 8.23 15.64 -9.28
N ASP A 104 9.20 15.13 -10.04
CA ASP A 104 9.03 13.93 -10.87
C ASP A 104 8.73 12.69 -10.00
N ARG A 105 9.35 12.59 -8.81
CA ARG A 105 9.08 11.51 -7.86
C ARG A 105 7.64 11.57 -7.33
N ARG A 106 7.10 12.76 -7.04
CA ARG A 106 5.69 12.90 -6.63
C ARG A 106 4.72 12.56 -7.75
N HIS A 107 5.05 12.93 -9.00
CA HIS A 107 4.30 12.54 -10.18
C HIS A 107 4.23 11.01 -10.30
N LEU A 108 5.39 10.34 -10.24
CA LEU A 108 5.46 8.87 -10.27
C LEU A 108 4.84 8.20 -9.04
N ALA A 109 4.84 8.84 -7.88
CA ALA A 109 4.13 8.34 -6.69
C ALA A 109 2.61 8.27 -6.92
N ALA A 110 2.06 9.23 -7.66
CA ALA A 110 0.65 9.27 -8.04
C ALA A 110 0.31 8.42 -9.28
N ALA A 111 1.31 7.91 -10.00
CA ALA A 111 1.13 7.08 -11.19
C ALA A 111 0.51 5.71 -10.87
N SER A 112 -0.13 5.11 -11.87
CA SER A 112 -0.76 3.80 -11.73
C SER A 112 0.25 2.67 -11.48
N PRO A 113 -0.16 1.55 -10.86
CA PRO A 113 0.66 0.33 -10.74
C PRO A 113 1.26 -0.13 -12.09
N ARG A 114 0.52 0.07 -13.18
CA ARG A 114 0.91 -0.28 -14.56
C ARG A 114 2.06 0.60 -15.05
N ALA A 115 1.98 1.92 -14.87
CA ALA A 115 3.10 2.82 -15.19
C ALA A 115 4.31 2.55 -14.28
N LYS A 116 4.10 2.39 -12.97
CA LYS A 116 5.17 2.03 -12.01
C LYS A 116 5.91 0.75 -12.43
N THR A 117 5.20 -0.23 -12.97
CA THR A 117 5.78 -1.47 -13.53
C THR A 117 6.73 -1.20 -14.71
N VAL A 118 6.36 -0.30 -15.62
CA VAL A 118 7.24 0.12 -16.74
C VAL A 118 8.46 0.87 -16.18
N LYS A 119 8.27 1.77 -15.21
CA LYS A 119 9.39 2.51 -14.61
C LYS A 119 10.40 1.60 -13.91
N LEU A 120 9.94 0.52 -13.27
CA LEU A 120 10.82 -0.49 -12.69
C LEU A 120 11.68 -1.19 -13.74
N ALA A 121 11.11 -1.51 -14.92
CA ALA A 121 11.86 -2.09 -16.04
C ALA A 121 12.92 -1.11 -16.59
N ASP A 122 12.55 0.17 -16.73
CA ASP A 122 13.45 1.25 -17.12
C ASP A 122 14.65 1.36 -16.15
N ILE A 123 14.40 1.41 -14.84
CA ILE A 123 15.45 1.45 -13.80
C ILE A 123 16.40 0.25 -13.92
N ILE A 124 15.90 -0.96 -14.14
CA ILE A 124 16.73 -2.17 -14.27
C ILE A 124 17.73 -2.02 -15.41
N ASP A 125 17.25 -1.59 -16.58
CA ASP A 125 18.06 -1.51 -17.78
C ASP A 125 19.08 -0.36 -17.68
N ASN A 126 18.63 0.81 -17.23
CA ASN A 126 19.50 1.97 -17.02
C ASN A 126 20.58 1.72 -15.96
N THR A 127 20.22 1.08 -14.85
CA THR A 127 21.20 0.74 -13.80
C THR A 127 22.30 -0.18 -14.33
N ARG A 128 21.94 -1.17 -15.16
CA ARG A 128 22.91 -2.10 -15.76
C ARG A 128 23.88 -1.40 -16.71
N ASP A 129 23.39 -0.46 -17.51
CA ASP A 129 24.22 0.32 -18.44
C ASP A 129 25.15 1.27 -17.67
N ILE A 130 24.60 2.04 -16.72
CA ILE A 130 25.36 3.01 -15.92
C ILE A 130 26.43 2.32 -15.06
N ALA A 131 26.10 1.19 -14.41
CA ALA A 131 27.05 0.45 -13.56
C ALA A 131 28.31 0.01 -14.33
N ARG A 132 28.16 -0.32 -15.60
CA ARG A 132 29.27 -0.81 -16.44
C ARG A 132 30.13 0.30 -17.01
N HIS A 133 29.56 1.47 -17.22
CA HIS A 133 30.18 2.48 -18.07
C HIS A 133 30.45 3.84 -17.41
N ASP A 134 29.73 4.22 -16.35
CA ASP A 134 29.94 5.50 -15.66
C ASP A 134 29.81 5.38 -14.13
N PRO A 135 30.81 4.79 -13.45
CA PRO A 135 30.86 4.71 -11.98
C PRO A 135 30.77 6.07 -11.27
N ARG A 136 31.18 7.15 -11.94
CA ARG A 136 31.15 8.49 -11.36
C ARG A 136 29.73 9.03 -11.33
N PHE A 137 29.01 8.94 -12.45
CA PHE A 137 27.61 9.33 -12.52
C PHE A 137 26.72 8.42 -11.68
N ALA A 138 27.04 7.13 -11.59
CA ALA A 138 26.33 6.18 -10.74
C ALA A 138 26.20 6.66 -9.29
N ARG A 139 27.22 7.34 -8.74
CA ARG A 139 27.17 7.90 -7.38
C ARG A 139 26.11 9.00 -7.18
N THR A 140 25.71 9.69 -8.25
CA THR A 140 24.60 10.66 -8.22
C THR A 140 23.26 10.00 -8.54
N TYR A 141 23.26 9.06 -9.48
CA TYR A 141 22.06 8.35 -9.92
C TYR A 141 21.47 7.42 -8.85
N LEU A 142 22.30 6.66 -8.14
CA LEU A 142 21.82 5.64 -7.19
C LEU A 142 21.02 6.20 -6.01
N PRO A 143 21.42 7.31 -5.35
CA PRO A 143 20.58 7.95 -4.34
C PRO A 143 19.21 8.40 -4.88
N GLU A 144 19.14 8.86 -6.13
CA GLU A 144 17.87 9.23 -6.78
C GLU A 144 17.00 7.97 -6.99
N MET A 145 17.60 6.86 -7.40
CA MET A 145 16.86 5.59 -7.57
C MET A 145 16.39 5.00 -6.25
N PHE A 146 17.14 5.17 -5.16
CA PHE A 146 16.69 4.73 -3.83
C PHE A 146 15.39 5.43 -3.43
N GLN A 147 15.33 6.75 -3.58
CA GLN A 147 14.12 7.54 -3.28
C GLN A 147 12.96 7.20 -4.23
N LEU A 148 13.27 6.89 -5.49
CA LEU A 148 12.26 6.53 -6.46
C LEU A 148 11.65 5.15 -6.16
N LEU A 149 12.47 4.17 -5.75
CA LEU A 149 11.97 2.85 -5.36
C LEU A 149 10.98 2.91 -4.18
N GLU A 150 11.12 3.87 -3.25
CA GLU A 150 10.17 4.06 -2.14
C GLU A 150 8.72 4.32 -2.59
N VAL A 151 8.53 4.84 -3.81
CA VAL A 151 7.19 5.18 -4.35
C VAL A 151 6.73 4.25 -5.48
N LEU A 152 7.55 3.28 -5.88
CA LEU A 152 7.24 2.32 -6.94
C LEU A 152 6.77 0.95 -6.40
N THR A 153 6.44 0.85 -5.11
CA THR A 153 6.11 -0.41 -4.43
C THR A 153 4.86 -1.11 -4.98
N GLU A 154 3.96 -0.35 -5.60
CA GLU A 154 2.73 -0.86 -6.24
C GLU A 154 2.99 -1.44 -7.64
N GLY A 155 4.19 -1.25 -8.22
CA GLY A 155 4.56 -1.89 -9.48
C GLY A 155 4.75 -3.40 -9.33
N ASN A 156 4.94 -4.11 -10.45
CA ASN A 156 5.09 -5.56 -10.44
C ASN A 156 6.19 -6.03 -9.48
N THR A 157 5.83 -6.89 -8.53
CA THR A 157 6.73 -7.34 -7.45
C THR A 157 8.02 -7.99 -7.96
N LYS A 158 7.97 -8.75 -9.06
CA LYS A 158 9.17 -9.40 -9.62
C LYS A 158 10.12 -8.38 -10.24
N LEU A 159 9.59 -7.36 -10.92
CA LEU A 159 10.41 -6.27 -11.45
C LEU A 159 10.92 -5.37 -10.32
N TYR A 160 10.12 -5.13 -9.29
CA TYR A 160 10.55 -4.37 -8.11
C TYR A 160 11.78 -5.01 -7.46
N GLN A 161 11.71 -6.32 -7.18
CA GLN A 161 12.84 -7.07 -6.63
C GLN A 161 14.07 -7.06 -7.56
N LYS A 162 13.87 -7.15 -8.88
CA LYS A 162 14.97 -7.05 -9.86
C LYS A 162 15.61 -5.66 -9.87
N ALA A 163 14.80 -4.59 -9.82
CA ALA A 163 15.28 -3.22 -9.79
C ALA A 163 16.05 -2.95 -8.50
N GLN A 164 15.50 -3.33 -7.35
CA GLN A 164 16.15 -3.25 -6.05
C GLN A 164 17.51 -3.97 -6.06
N ARG A 165 17.58 -5.20 -6.58
CA ARG A 165 18.87 -5.92 -6.71
C ARG A 165 19.85 -5.19 -7.61
N ALA A 166 19.42 -4.74 -8.79
CA ALA A 166 20.30 -4.03 -9.73
C ALA A 166 20.91 -2.77 -9.09
N VAL A 167 20.09 -1.95 -8.44
CA VAL A 167 20.51 -0.69 -7.80
C VAL A 167 21.42 -0.97 -6.60
N THR A 168 21.08 -1.95 -5.76
CA THR A 168 21.89 -2.28 -4.58
C THR A 168 23.21 -2.97 -4.89
N GLU A 169 23.25 -3.87 -5.87
CA GLU A 169 24.50 -4.47 -6.35
C GLU A 169 25.43 -3.41 -6.95
N CYS A 170 24.88 -2.49 -7.74
CA CYS A 170 25.63 -1.35 -8.27
C CYS A 170 26.19 -0.47 -7.13
N ALA A 171 25.36 -0.09 -6.16
CA ALA A 171 25.79 0.71 -5.01
C ALA A 171 26.90 0.04 -4.19
N ARG A 172 26.77 -1.27 -3.91
CA ARG A 172 27.80 -2.04 -3.21
C ARG A 172 29.11 -2.07 -3.99
N SER A 173 29.06 -2.26 -5.31
CA SER A 173 30.26 -2.26 -6.16
C SER A 173 31.03 -0.92 -6.12
N LEU A 174 30.35 0.17 -5.76
CA LEU A 174 30.90 1.52 -5.65
C LEU A 174 31.22 1.94 -4.21
N GLY A 175 30.97 1.07 -3.22
CA GLY A 175 31.16 1.37 -1.80
C GLY A 175 30.23 2.47 -1.29
N LEU A 176 29.00 2.55 -1.80
CA LEU A 176 27.97 3.47 -1.30
C LEU A 176 27.12 2.78 -0.24
N ASP A 177 26.70 3.56 0.76
CA ASP A 177 25.73 3.11 1.74
C ASP A 177 24.39 2.84 1.06
N VAL A 178 23.89 1.63 1.26
CA VAL A 178 22.60 1.19 0.75
C VAL A 178 21.58 1.32 1.88
N PRO A 179 20.45 2.02 1.67
CA PRO A 179 19.39 2.10 2.66
C PRO A 179 18.98 0.69 3.11
N PRO A 180 18.82 0.44 4.43
CA PRO A 180 18.47 -0.89 4.94
C PRO A 180 17.21 -1.47 4.29
N ALA A 181 16.21 -0.62 4.00
CA ALA A 181 14.97 -0.99 3.32
C ALA A 181 15.16 -1.54 1.89
N LEU A 182 16.31 -1.27 1.26
CA LEU A 182 16.61 -1.67 -0.12
C LEU A 182 17.57 -2.86 -0.22
N LEU A 183 18.20 -3.31 0.86
CA LEU A 183 19.09 -4.47 0.82
C LEU A 183 18.30 -5.74 0.44
N PRO A 184 18.77 -6.54 -0.54
CA PRO A 184 18.12 -7.80 -0.87
C PRO A 184 18.16 -8.74 0.32
N VAL A 185 16.98 -9.11 0.81
CA VAL A 185 16.77 -10.29 1.64
C VAL A 185 17.13 -11.50 0.78
N ALA A 186 18.07 -12.33 1.25
CA ALA A 186 18.61 -13.44 0.48
C ALA A 186 17.51 -14.38 -0.07
N VAL A 187 17.65 -14.81 -1.32
CA VAL A 187 16.63 -15.57 -2.05
C VAL A 187 16.74 -17.07 -1.77
N ARG A 188 15.77 -17.56 -0.99
CA ARG A 188 15.12 -18.90 -0.93
C ARG A 188 15.16 -19.50 0.48
N ASP A 189 14.13 -19.20 1.26
CA ASP A 189 13.10 -20.16 1.69
C ASP A 189 12.09 -19.40 2.54
N ALA A 190 10.83 -19.38 2.10
CA ALA A 190 9.76 -18.54 2.63
C ALA A 190 10.11 -17.04 2.64
N THR A 191 9.11 -16.17 2.70
CA THR A 191 9.32 -14.86 3.32
C THR A 191 10.03 -15.11 4.66
N PRO A 192 11.09 -14.38 5.08
CA PRO A 192 11.32 -14.25 6.51
C PRO A 192 10.17 -13.38 6.95
N VAL A 193 9.06 -14.07 7.19
CA VAL A 193 8.01 -13.66 8.08
C VAL A 193 8.76 -13.00 9.25
N SER A 194 8.56 -11.70 9.49
CA SER A 194 9.16 -11.02 10.67
C SER A 194 9.05 -12.01 11.85
N PRO A 195 10.02 -12.14 12.77
CA PRO A 195 9.86 -13.05 13.91
C PRO A 195 8.49 -12.92 14.59
N LEU A 196 7.92 -11.71 14.56
CA LEU A 196 6.53 -11.43 14.92
C LEU A 196 5.51 -12.10 14.00
N SER A 197 5.62 -11.87 12.68
CA SER A 197 4.76 -12.47 11.67
C SER A 197 4.90 -14.01 11.62
N GLU A 198 6.08 -14.60 11.92
CA GLU A 198 6.29 -16.06 11.98
C GLU A 198 5.61 -16.64 13.21
N ALA A 199 5.79 -15.98 14.36
CA ALA A 199 5.07 -16.29 15.59
C ALA A 199 3.55 -16.16 15.40
N LEU A 200 3.09 -15.11 14.70
CA LEU A 200 1.68 -14.89 14.36
C LEU A 200 1.16 -15.97 13.39
N GLY A 201 1.90 -16.31 12.33
CA GLY A 201 1.51 -17.33 11.35
C GLY A 201 1.50 -18.75 11.91
N GLN A 202 2.29 -19.04 12.94
CA GLN A 202 2.25 -20.32 13.67
C GLN A 202 1.05 -20.42 14.64
N MET A 203 0.41 -19.30 14.98
CA MET A 203 -0.82 -19.30 15.80
C MET A 203 -2.02 -19.70 14.94
N ARG A 204 -2.30 -21.00 14.82
CA ARG A 204 -3.53 -21.51 14.16
C ARG A 204 -4.82 -20.81 14.60
N GLY A 205 -4.90 -20.40 15.87
CA GLY A 205 -6.06 -19.64 16.39
C GLY A 205 -6.20 -18.26 15.77
N LEU A 206 -5.10 -17.63 15.34
CA LEU A 206 -5.11 -16.34 14.68
C LEU A 206 -5.60 -16.43 13.23
N GLN A 207 -5.16 -17.44 12.47
CA GLN A 207 -5.64 -17.65 11.10
C GLN A 207 -7.16 -17.88 11.09
N LEU A 208 -7.65 -18.77 11.96
CA LEU A 208 -9.09 -18.99 12.13
C LEU A 208 -9.82 -17.71 12.54
N PHE A 209 -9.22 -16.88 13.40
CA PHE A 209 -9.79 -15.60 13.82
C PHE A 209 -9.83 -14.59 12.66
N THR A 210 -8.78 -14.43 11.87
CA THR A 210 -8.73 -13.45 10.77
C THR A 210 -9.61 -13.84 9.59
N GLU A 211 -9.74 -15.15 9.33
CA GLU A 211 -10.63 -15.68 8.28
C GLU A 211 -12.12 -15.62 8.66
N SER A 212 -12.44 -15.49 9.95
CA SER A 212 -13.83 -15.46 10.44
C SER A 212 -14.54 -14.11 10.21
N PHE A 213 -13.81 -13.04 9.88
CA PHE A 213 -14.38 -11.72 9.67
C PHE A 213 -14.10 -11.22 8.26
N SER A 214 -15.17 -10.93 7.51
CA SER A 214 -15.12 -10.54 6.10
C SER A 214 -16.09 -9.39 5.80
N ALA A 215 -16.16 -8.98 4.54
CA ALA A 215 -17.15 -8.00 4.04
C ALA A 215 -18.56 -8.35 4.51
N ARG A 216 -18.92 -9.65 4.48
CA ARG A 216 -20.20 -10.18 4.96
C ARG A 216 -20.56 -9.72 6.38
N SER A 217 -19.56 -9.51 7.24
CA SER A 217 -19.78 -9.16 8.64
C SER A 217 -20.12 -7.68 8.86
N ILE A 218 -19.84 -6.81 7.89
CA ILE A 218 -19.94 -5.36 8.08
C ILE A 218 -20.58 -4.58 6.92
N PHE A 219 -20.91 -5.20 5.79
CA PHE A 219 -21.51 -4.45 4.68
C PHE A 219 -22.95 -4.00 4.97
N GLU A 220 -23.34 -2.87 4.40
CA GLU A 220 -24.73 -2.45 4.30
C GLU A 220 -25.25 -2.66 2.88
N PRO A 221 -26.55 -2.97 2.72
CA PRO A 221 -27.19 -2.94 1.40
C PRO A 221 -27.03 -1.57 0.73
N LEU A 222 -26.65 -1.57 -0.54
CA LEU A 222 -26.55 -0.32 -1.30
C LEU A 222 -27.94 0.15 -1.72
N CYS A 223 -28.43 1.22 -1.09
CA CYS A 223 -29.63 1.91 -1.57
C CYS A 223 -29.38 2.41 -2.99
N SER A 224 -30.30 2.15 -3.92
CA SER A 224 -30.18 2.58 -5.31
C SER A 224 -31.50 3.10 -5.88
N PHE A 225 -31.39 3.93 -6.92
CA PHE A 225 -32.51 4.64 -7.55
C PHE A 225 -32.39 4.63 -9.07
N ASP A 226 -33.52 4.69 -9.77
CA ASP A 226 -33.50 4.78 -11.23
C ASP A 226 -33.07 6.18 -11.66
N ARG A 227 -32.36 6.28 -12.78
CA ARG A 227 -31.91 7.57 -13.32
C ARG A 227 -33.10 8.49 -13.57
N GLY A 228 -32.99 9.74 -13.10
CA GLY A 228 -34.05 10.75 -13.23
C GLY A 228 -34.96 10.91 -11.99
N VAL A 229 -34.67 10.21 -10.89
CA VAL A 229 -35.29 10.44 -9.57
C VAL A 229 -34.93 11.84 -9.03
N SER A 230 -35.88 12.51 -8.37
CA SER A 230 -35.68 13.87 -7.83
C SER A 230 -34.80 13.88 -6.57
N TRP A 231 -34.11 15.00 -6.34
CA TRP A 231 -33.25 15.17 -5.16
C TRP A 231 -33.99 15.00 -3.84
N GLU A 232 -35.24 15.44 -3.72
CA GLU A 232 -36.00 15.30 -2.47
C GLU A 232 -36.13 13.84 -2.02
N GLN A 233 -36.24 12.91 -2.98
CA GLN A 233 -36.31 11.47 -2.73
C GLN A 233 -34.94 10.87 -2.38
N LEU A 234 -33.87 11.37 -2.99
CA LEU A 234 -32.49 10.96 -2.68
C LEU A 234 -32.03 11.47 -1.30
N ARG A 235 -32.42 12.69 -0.92
CA ARG A 235 -32.04 13.34 0.35
C ARG A 235 -32.48 12.55 1.57
N GLU A 236 -33.66 11.93 1.52
CA GLU A 236 -34.13 11.05 2.60
C GLU A 236 -33.15 9.87 2.83
N SER A 237 -32.50 9.38 1.77
CA SER A 237 -31.52 8.29 1.89
C SER A 237 -30.19 8.74 2.48
N PHE A 238 -29.69 9.92 2.08
CA PHE A 238 -28.48 10.51 2.68
C PHE A 238 -28.68 10.98 4.13
N SER A 239 -29.93 11.25 4.54
CA SER A 239 -30.22 11.67 5.92
C SER A 239 -29.92 10.60 6.99
N LYS A 240 -29.69 9.34 6.57
CA LYS A 240 -29.29 8.24 7.45
C LYS A 240 -27.81 8.38 7.82
N PRO A 241 -27.45 8.40 9.12
CA PRO A 241 -26.06 8.48 9.55
C PRO A 241 -25.21 7.37 8.93
N GLY A 242 -24.11 7.73 8.28
CA GLY A 242 -23.19 6.79 7.63
C GLY A 242 -23.53 6.44 6.17
N VAL A 243 -24.67 6.90 5.63
CA VAL A 243 -25.00 6.73 4.21
C VAL A 243 -24.37 7.87 3.41
N GLY A 244 -23.13 7.66 2.98
CA GLY A 244 -22.38 8.60 2.15
C GLY A 244 -22.48 8.32 0.65
N VAL A 245 -23.19 7.26 0.24
CA VAL A 245 -23.26 6.83 -1.15
C VAL A 245 -24.63 6.26 -1.50
N VAL A 246 -25.08 6.53 -2.72
CA VAL A 246 -26.29 5.93 -3.30
C VAL A 246 -25.99 5.40 -4.70
N GLY A 247 -26.57 4.25 -5.02
CA GLY A 247 -26.45 3.63 -6.33
C GLY A 247 -27.41 4.24 -7.36
N VAL A 248 -27.00 4.27 -8.62
CA VAL A 248 -27.82 4.71 -9.76
C VAL A 248 -28.07 3.53 -10.68
N ARG A 249 -29.33 3.36 -11.08
CA ARG A 249 -29.78 2.31 -11.99
C ARG A 249 -30.25 2.87 -13.33
N GLU A 250 -29.93 2.16 -14.39
CA GLU A 250 -30.53 2.34 -15.72
C GLU A 250 -31.10 1.01 -16.18
N GLU A 251 -32.34 1.02 -16.67
CA GLU A 251 -33.06 -0.20 -17.11
C GLU A 251 -33.09 -1.32 -16.04
N GLY A 252 -33.07 -0.94 -14.75
CA GLY A 252 -33.07 -1.86 -13.62
C GLY A 252 -31.69 -2.38 -13.19
N TYR A 253 -30.62 -2.04 -13.91
CA TYR A 253 -29.25 -2.45 -13.59
C TYR A 253 -28.47 -1.32 -12.95
N LEU A 254 -27.65 -1.64 -11.94
CA LEU A 254 -26.77 -0.66 -11.31
C LEU A 254 -25.65 -0.24 -12.28
N THR A 255 -25.62 1.02 -12.68
CA THR A 255 -24.66 1.56 -13.65
C THR A 255 -23.61 2.48 -13.03
N GLY A 256 -23.89 3.02 -11.84
CA GLY A 256 -22.95 3.89 -11.14
C GLY A 256 -23.41 4.23 -9.73
N TYR A 257 -22.77 5.23 -9.14
CA TYR A 257 -23.12 5.73 -7.81
C TYR A 257 -22.92 7.24 -7.71
N LEU A 258 -23.54 7.84 -6.71
CA LEU A 258 -23.43 9.26 -6.37
C LEU A 258 -23.03 9.42 -4.91
N LEU A 259 -22.22 10.42 -4.64
CA LEU A 259 -21.92 10.93 -3.31
C LEU A 259 -22.81 12.14 -3.01
N GLU A 260 -22.88 12.52 -1.73
CA GLU A 260 -23.62 13.72 -1.33
C GLU A 260 -23.09 15.00 -2.02
N GLU A 261 -21.78 15.04 -2.29
CA GLU A 261 -21.11 16.13 -3.02
C GLU A 261 -21.43 16.19 -4.52
N ASP A 262 -21.99 15.12 -5.11
CA ASP A 262 -22.38 15.09 -6.52
C ASP A 262 -23.74 15.77 -6.76
N ILE A 263 -24.28 16.41 -5.73
CA ILE A 263 -25.61 17.00 -5.70
C ILE A 263 -25.44 18.48 -5.39
N ASP A 264 -25.93 19.33 -6.29
CA ASP A 264 -25.81 20.77 -6.11
C ASP A 264 -26.86 21.32 -5.11
N ASP A 265 -26.62 22.54 -4.62
CA ASP A 265 -27.48 23.22 -3.66
C ASP A 265 -28.90 23.50 -4.20
N GLU A 266 -29.09 23.47 -5.53
CA GLU A 266 -30.37 23.66 -6.22
C GLU A 266 -31.12 22.34 -6.49
N GLY A 267 -30.54 21.20 -6.12
CA GLY A 267 -31.13 19.86 -6.28
C GLY A 267 -30.85 19.19 -7.62
N GLY A 268 -29.92 19.71 -8.40
CA GLY A 268 -29.37 19.06 -9.58
C GLY A 268 -28.49 17.86 -9.21
N VAL A 269 -28.67 16.76 -9.94
CA VAL A 269 -27.94 15.51 -9.74
C VAL A 269 -26.86 15.40 -10.82
N GLY A 270 -25.60 15.31 -10.40
CA GLY A 270 -24.46 15.13 -11.29
C GLY A 270 -24.44 13.78 -12.04
N GLU A 271 -23.46 13.61 -12.93
CA GLU A 271 -23.28 12.33 -13.64
C GLU A 271 -22.80 11.23 -12.68
N PRO A 272 -23.40 10.02 -12.73
CA PRO A 272 -23.01 8.92 -11.86
C PRO A 272 -21.54 8.52 -12.05
N ARG A 273 -20.85 8.27 -10.93
CA ARG A 273 -19.49 7.76 -10.91
C ARG A 273 -19.49 6.26 -11.23
N GLY A 274 -18.51 5.82 -12.02
CA GLY A 274 -18.29 4.41 -12.30
C GLY A 274 -17.61 3.68 -11.13
N PHE A 275 -17.83 2.37 -11.03
CA PHE A 275 -17.20 1.54 -10.00
C PHE A 275 -15.77 1.15 -10.42
N ALA A 276 -14.76 1.64 -9.70
CA ALA A 276 -13.37 1.25 -9.95
C ALA A 276 -13.10 -0.18 -9.45
N SER A 277 -12.28 -0.95 -10.17
CA SER A 277 -11.96 -2.35 -9.81
C SER A 277 -11.39 -2.50 -8.40
N LEU A 278 -10.59 -1.53 -7.93
CA LEU A 278 -10.00 -1.53 -6.57
C LEU A 278 -11.01 -1.22 -5.45
N GLN A 279 -12.20 -0.72 -5.80
CA GLN A 279 -13.31 -0.51 -4.87
C GLN A 279 -14.23 -1.72 -4.79
N LEU A 280 -14.12 -2.69 -5.70
CA LEU A 280 -14.98 -3.87 -5.73
C LEU A 280 -14.39 -4.98 -4.87
N VAL A 281 -15.17 -5.43 -3.88
CA VAL A 281 -14.80 -6.54 -2.98
C VAL A 281 -15.87 -7.63 -3.03
N SER A 282 -15.49 -8.86 -2.71
CA SER A 282 -16.45 -9.97 -2.57
C SER A 282 -16.99 -10.06 -1.14
N LEU A 283 -18.09 -10.79 -0.93
CA LEU A 283 -18.60 -11.06 0.43
C LEU A 283 -17.57 -11.74 1.35
N GLU A 284 -16.66 -12.52 0.77
CA GLU A 284 -15.65 -13.28 1.51
C GLU A 284 -14.33 -12.53 1.67
N THR A 285 -14.24 -11.30 1.14
CA THR A 285 -13.04 -10.48 1.27
C THR A 285 -12.75 -10.19 2.75
N PRO A 286 -11.56 -10.50 3.28
CA PRO A 286 -11.23 -10.30 4.70
C PRO A 286 -11.30 -8.83 5.13
N LEU A 287 -11.60 -8.58 6.41
CA LEU A 287 -11.61 -7.22 6.95
C LEU A 287 -10.29 -6.47 6.78
N ALA A 288 -9.15 -7.16 6.82
CA ALA A 288 -7.85 -6.54 6.62
C ALA A 288 -7.72 -5.88 5.22
N GLU A 289 -8.16 -6.58 4.18
CA GLU A 289 -8.15 -6.11 2.79
C GLU A 289 -9.14 -4.95 2.59
N ILE A 290 -10.30 -5.01 3.26
CA ILE A 290 -11.30 -3.93 3.23
C ILE A 290 -10.72 -2.67 3.86
N ILE A 291 -10.06 -2.77 5.02
CA ILE A 291 -9.40 -1.64 5.67
C ILE A 291 -8.30 -1.06 4.78
N HIS A 292 -7.57 -1.92 4.06
CA HIS A 292 -6.58 -1.48 3.08
C HIS A 292 -7.24 -0.66 1.97
N SER A 293 -8.31 -1.16 1.34
CA SER A 293 -9.04 -0.42 0.30
C SER A 293 -9.64 0.89 0.85
N LEU A 294 -10.22 0.89 2.04
CA LEU A 294 -10.77 2.08 2.71
C LEU A 294 -9.69 3.10 3.15
N THR A 295 -8.41 2.74 3.12
CA THR A 295 -7.32 3.71 3.34
C THR A 295 -7.17 4.64 2.14
N TYR A 296 -7.45 4.16 0.93
CA TYR A 296 -7.34 4.91 -0.32
C TYR A 296 -8.69 5.40 -0.86
N HIS A 297 -9.77 4.70 -0.51
CA HIS A 297 -11.14 5.04 -0.93
C HIS A 297 -12.02 5.37 0.27
N SER A 298 -13.01 6.23 0.08
CA SER A 298 -14.01 6.50 1.13
C SER A 298 -14.94 5.31 1.36
N HIS A 299 -15.16 4.51 0.31
CA HIS A 299 -16.06 3.38 0.28
C HIS A 299 -15.55 2.26 -0.64
N CYS A 300 -15.95 1.03 -0.34
CA CYS A 300 -15.84 -0.15 -1.17
C CYS A 300 -17.26 -0.69 -1.46
N PHE A 301 -17.44 -1.35 -2.59
CA PHE A 301 -18.70 -1.93 -3.03
C PHE A 301 -18.61 -3.45 -3.00
N VAL A 302 -19.58 -4.07 -2.35
CA VAL A 302 -19.63 -5.52 -2.17
C VAL A 302 -20.37 -6.14 -3.32
N THR A 303 -19.74 -7.15 -3.92
CA THR A 303 -20.25 -7.88 -5.08
C THR A 303 -20.65 -9.30 -4.72
N LEU A 304 -21.73 -9.78 -5.35
CA LEU A 304 -22.16 -11.17 -5.37
C LEU A 304 -22.54 -11.54 -6.80
N GLU A 305 -21.92 -12.59 -7.35
CA GLU A 305 -22.17 -13.05 -8.73
C GLU A 305 -22.06 -11.96 -9.81
N ARG A 306 -21.17 -10.97 -9.58
CA ARG A 306 -20.92 -9.76 -10.42
C ARG A 306 -21.95 -8.64 -10.28
N GLU A 307 -22.94 -8.78 -9.42
CA GLU A 307 -23.84 -7.69 -9.05
C GLU A 307 -23.34 -6.99 -7.80
N ILE A 308 -23.47 -5.66 -7.75
CA ILE A 308 -23.16 -4.89 -6.54
C ILE A 308 -24.39 -4.92 -5.65
N ILE A 309 -24.22 -5.51 -4.47
CA ILE A 309 -25.29 -5.71 -3.50
C ILE A 309 -25.16 -4.79 -2.28
N GLY A 310 -23.99 -4.17 -2.10
CA GLY A 310 -23.68 -3.50 -0.86
C GLY A 310 -22.55 -2.49 -0.94
N VAL A 311 -22.39 -1.75 0.15
CA VAL A 311 -21.32 -0.80 0.37
C VAL A 311 -20.72 -1.03 1.76
N ILE A 312 -19.42 -0.77 1.86
CA ILE A 312 -18.71 -0.61 3.12
C ILE A 312 -18.01 0.75 3.09
N GLY A 313 -18.24 1.60 4.09
CA GLY A 313 -17.52 2.84 4.34
C GLY A 313 -16.66 2.78 5.60
N ARG A 314 -15.87 3.82 5.86
CA ARG A 314 -15.00 3.88 7.06
C ARG A 314 -15.77 3.77 8.38
N PHE A 315 -16.99 4.32 8.43
CA PHE A 315 -17.82 4.25 9.63
C PHE A 315 -18.31 2.83 9.95
N ASP A 316 -18.30 1.90 8.99
CA ASP A 316 -18.68 0.51 9.25
C ASP A 316 -17.66 -0.22 10.13
N ILE A 317 -16.46 0.36 10.34
CA ILE A 317 -15.50 -0.16 11.32
C ILE A 317 -16.00 -0.03 12.77
N GLU A 318 -17.00 0.82 13.01
CA GLU A 318 -17.67 0.95 14.31
C GLU A 318 -18.63 -0.21 14.61
N LYS A 319 -18.92 -1.05 13.61
CA LYS A 319 -19.82 -2.19 13.82
C LYS A 319 -19.21 -3.20 14.78
N PRO A 320 -20.05 -3.91 15.57
CA PRO A 320 -19.57 -4.88 16.55
C PRO A 320 -18.56 -5.89 15.99
N ALA A 321 -18.77 -6.39 14.77
CA ALA A 321 -17.87 -7.35 14.13
C ALA A 321 -16.45 -6.78 13.90
N ALA A 322 -16.34 -5.58 13.32
CA ALA A 322 -15.06 -4.92 13.12
C ALA A 322 -14.37 -4.54 14.43
N ARG A 323 -15.13 -4.05 15.42
CA ARG A 323 -14.59 -3.73 16.76
C ARG A 323 -14.08 -4.98 17.48
N MET A 324 -14.82 -6.09 17.41
CA MET A 324 -14.39 -7.38 17.96
C MET A 324 -13.12 -7.87 17.29
N TRP A 325 -13.05 -7.76 15.97
CA TRP A 325 -11.87 -8.11 15.20
C TRP A 325 -10.65 -7.29 15.63
N LEU A 326 -10.74 -5.96 15.63
CA LEU A 326 -9.65 -5.06 16.06
C LEU A 326 -9.22 -5.30 17.50
N PHE A 327 -10.17 -5.49 18.42
CA PHE A 327 -9.86 -5.79 19.81
C PHE A 327 -9.12 -7.13 19.95
N GLY A 328 -9.52 -8.15 19.19
CA GLY A 328 -8.82 -9.43 19.14
C GLY A 328 -7.38 -9.28 18.64
N LEU A 329 -7.14 -8.48 17.60
CA LEU A 329 -5.78 -8.19 17.11
C LEU A 329 -4.91 -7.54 18.19
N ILE A 330 -5.44 -6.58 18.93
CA ILE A 330 -4.74 -5.93 20.05
C ILE A 330 -4.42 -6.94 21.16
N MET A 331 -5.36 -7.83 21.50
CA MET A 331 -5.12 -8.87 22.50
C MET A 331 -4.04 -9.86 22.07
N VAL A 332 -3.95 -10.18 20.78
CA VAL A 332 -2.87 -11.02 20.25
C VAL A 332 -1.53 -10.34 20.41
N ILE A 333 -1.43 -9.04 20.10
CA ILE A 333 -0.20 -8.26 20.32
C ILE A 333 0.17 -8.24 21.81
N ASP A 334 -0.80 -8.02 22.71
CA ASP A 334 -0.56 -8.01 24.15
C ASP A 334 0.02 -9.35 24.65
N ASN A 335 -0.53 -10.45 24.15
CA ASN A 335 -0.06 -11.80 24.48
C ASN A 335 1.34 -12.08 23.92
N LEU A 336 1.62 -11.67 22.69
CA LEU A 336 2.95 -11.81 22.08
C LEU A 336 3.99 -10.96 22.81
N ALA A 337 3.65 -9.72 23.18
CA ALA A 337 4.51 -8.87 23.97
C ALA A 337 4.84 -9.52 25.33
N THR A 338 3.83 -10.11 25.97
CA THR A 338 4.00 -10.85 27.23
C THR A 338 4.94 -12.05 27.06
N GLY A 339 4.79 -12.82 25.97
CA GLY A 339 5.66 -13.95 25.64
C GLY A 339 7.11 -13.52 25.40
N ALA A 340 7.31 -12.51 24.56
CA ALA A 340 8.63 -11.96 24.25
C ALA A 340 9.35 -11.47 25.51
N ILE A 341 8.68 -10.74 26.40
CA ILE A 341 9.31 -10.26 27.64
C ILE A 341 9.81 -11.44 28.51
N ARG A 342 9.08 -12.56 28.54
CA ARG A 342 9.51 -13.76 29.30
C ARG A 342 10.71 -14.46 28.69
N GLU A 343 10.86 -14.39 27.37
CA GLU A 343 11.93 -15.05 26.64
C GLU A 343 13.23 -14.24 26.69
N TYR A 344 13.14 -12.92 26.47
CA TYR A 344 14.31 -12.05 26.35
C TYR A 344 14.85 -11.55 27.71
N TRP A 345 14.03 -11.52 28.76
CA TRP A 345 14.46 -11.06 30.10
C TRP A 345 14.41 -12.18 31.13
N HIS A 346 15.48 -12.29 31.93
CA HIS A 346 15.44 -13.10 33.14
C HIS A 346 14.32 -12.62 34.08
N PRO A 347 13.65 -13.53 34.83
CA PRO A 347 12.66 -13.15 35.84
C PRO A 347 13.14 -11.97 36.70
N SER A 348 12.35 -10.90 36.69
CA SER A 348 12.55 -9.62 37.41
C SER A 348 13.45 -8.57 36.75
N ALA A 349 14.27 -8.89 35.74
CA ALA A 349 15.17 -7.91 35.11
C ALA A 349 14.42 -6.79 34.37
N TRP A 350 13.28 -7.12 33.76
CA TRP A 350 12.42 -6.14 33.08
C TRP A 350 11.78 -5.13 34.05
N GLN A 351 11.72 -5.42 35.36
CA GLN A 351 11.07 -4.52 36.33
C GLN A 351 11.87 -3.22 36.53
N GLU A 352 13.18 -3.24 36.27
CA GLU A 352 14.06 -2.07 36.36
C GLU A 352 13.85 -1.08 35.20
N LEU A 353 13.22 -1.55 34.11
CA LEU A 353 12.88 -0.72 32.94
C LEU A 353 11.59 0.10 33.15
N LEU A 354 10.86 -0.13 34.25
CA LEU A 354 9.64 0.59 34.58
C LEU A 354 9.89 1.66 35.64
N THR A 355 9.14 2.76 35.54
CA THR A 355 9.10 3.75 36.62
C THR A 355 8.47 3.16 37.87
N GLU A 356 8.89 3.63 39.04
CA GLU A 356 8.37 3.18 40.34
C GLU A 356 6.83 3.24 40.41
N GLY A 357 6.23 4.32 39.89
CA GLY A 357 4.77 4.46 39.85
C GLY A 357 4.05 3.43 38.99
N ARG A 358 4.65 3.00 37.87
CA ARG A 358 4.07 1.95 36.99
C ARG A 358 4.21 0.58 37.63
N ARG A 359 5.38 0.29 38.19
CA ARG A 359 5.66 -0.94 38.92
C ARG A 359 4.72 -1.13 40.11
N SER A 360 4.55 -0.11 40.95
CA SER A 360 3.66 -0.17 42.12
C SER A 360 2.20 -0.45 41.75
N LYS A 361 1.70 0.07 40.62
CA LYS A 361 0.35 -0.24 40.13
C LYS A 361 0.20 -1.71 39.75
N ALA A 362 1.18 -2.27 39.04
CA ALA A 362 1.19 -3.68 38.66
C ALA A 362 1.29 -4.59 39.90
N GLU A 363 2.13 -4.23 40.87
CA GLU A 363 2.26 -4.95 42.14
C GLU A 363 0.95 -4.94 42.94
N ALA A 364 0.25 -3.81 43.00
CA ALA A 364 -1.06 -3.73 43.67
C ALA A 364 -2.09 -4.68 43.02
N LEU A 365 -2.16 -4.72 41.69
CA LEU A 365 -3.03 -5.64 40.95
C LEU A 365 -2.64 -7.11 41.18
N TYR A 366 -1.33 -7.39 41.21
CA TYR A 366 -0.81 -8.73 41.47
C TYR A 366 -1.16 -9.21 42.89
N LEU A 367 -0.95 -8.37 43.90
CA LEU A 367 -1.30 -8.68 45.29
C LEU A 367 -2.81 -8.94 45.46
N GLU A 368 -3.66 -8.17 44.77
CA GLU A 368 -5.10 -8.41 44.78
C GLU A 368 -5.47 -9.73 44.09
N ARG A 369 -4.80 -10.11 42.99
CA ARG A 369 -4.97 -11.44 42.38
C ARG A 369 -4.55 -12.57 43.33
N GLN A 370 -3.42 -12.42 44.02
CA GLN A 370 -2.95 -13.40 45.00
C GLN A 370 -3.93 -13.56 46.17
N ARG A 371 -4.47 -12.45 46.68
CA ARG A 371 -5.52 -12.46 47.72
C ARG A 371 -6.75 -13.26 47.27
N ARG A 372 -7.15 -13.13 46.00
CA ARG A 372 -8.27 -13.87 45.39
C ARG A 372 -7.91 -15.28 44.94
N LYS A 373 -6.67 -15.74 45.19
CA LYS A 373 -6.13 -17.03 44.73
C LYS A 373 -6.26 -17.23 43.21
N MET A 374 -6.16 -16.13 42.45
CA MET A 374 -6.17 -16.16 40.99
C MET A 374 -4.76 -16.45 40.47
N PRO A 375 -4.62 -17.34 39.48
CA PRO A 375 -3.33 -17.61 38.85
C PRO A 375 -2.84 -16.40 38.05
N GLY A 376 -1.52 -16.27 37.92
CA GLY A 376 -0.88 -15.22 37.12
C GLY A 376 0.44 -14.76 37.73
N THR A 377 1.23 -14.06 36.92
CA THR A 377 2.51 -13.46 37.27
C THR A 377 2.38 -11.94 37.37
N LEU A 378 3.39 -11.27 37.95
CA LEU A 378 3.45 -9.80 37.98
C LEU A 378 3.43 -9.21 36.56
N LEU A 379 4.03 -9.88 35.58
CA LEU A 379 4.03 -9.47 34.18
C LEU A 379 2.61 -9.43 33.58
N ASP A 380 1.73 -10.36 33.99
CA ASP A 380 0.32 -10.40 33.54
C ASP A 380 -0.53 -9.27 34.14
N CYS A 381 0.05 -8.44 35.02
CA CYS A 381 -0.58 -7.27 35.63
C CYS A 381 -0.09 -5.94 35.03
N LEU A 382 0.88 -5.98 34.10
CA LEU A 382 1.31 -4.79 33.36
C LEU A 382 0.23 -4.30 32.40
N GLN A 383 0.19 -2.98 32.18
CA GLN A 383 -0.63 -2.41 31.12
C GLN A 383 -0.01 -2.72 29.75
N PHE A 384 -0.84 -2.66 28.71
CA PHE A 384 -0.44 -2.89 27.32
C PHE A 384 0.75 -2.01 26.90
N SER A 385 0.67 -0.71 27.20
CA SER A 385 1.74 0.25 26.89
C SER A 385 3.03 0.03 27.68
N ASP A 386 2.95 -0.49 28.90
CA ASP A 386 4.13 -0.85 29.70
C ASP A 386 4.90 -2.01 29.07
N LYS A 387 4.18 -3.04 28.60
CA LYS A 387 4.79 -4.19 27.91
C LYS A 387 5.48 -3.75 26.62
N LEU A 388 4.81 -2.94 25.80
CA LEU A 388 5.42 -2.43 24.56
C LEU A 388 6.61 -1.49 24.84
N GLN A 389 6.59 -0.71 25.92
CA GLN A 389 7.72 0.13 26.30
C GLN A 389 8.95 -0.68 26.70
N ILE A 390 8.79 -1.72 27.54
CA ILE A 390 9.88 -2.64 27.92
C ILE A 390 10.57 -3.20 26.68
N LEU A 391 9.76 -3.61 25.71
CA LEU A 391 10.25 -4.17 24.46
C LEU A 391 11.03 -3.15 23.60
N MET A 392 10.58 -1.90 23.54
CA MET A 392 11.26 -0.84 22.78
C MET A 392 12.61 -0.41 23.36
N ASP A 393 12.84 -0.63 24.66
CA ASP A 393 14.10 -0.28 25.32
C ASP A 393 15.22 -1.31 25.06
N ASN A 394 14.95 -2.32 24.22
CA ASN A 394 15.93 -3.25 23.68
C ASN A 394 16.30 -2.86 22.23
N ASP A 395 17.56 -2.49 21.99
CA ASP A 395 18.04 -1.98 20.70
C ASP A 395 17.80 -2.96 19.53
N GLY A 396 17.88 -4.28 19.78
CA GLY A 396 17.63 -5.30 18.75
C GLY A 396 16.13 -5.46 18.43
N PHE A 397 15.25 -5.10 19.34
CA PHE A 397 13.80 -5.31 19.18
C PHE A 397 13.15 -4.30 18.23
N LEU A 398 13.69 -3.08 18.15
CA LEU A 398 13.23 -2.06 17.20
C LEU A 398 13.52 -2.46 15.75
N GLU A 399 14.69 -3.04 15.49
CA GLU A 399 15.07 -3.57 14.17
C GLU A 399 14.20 -4.77 13.78
N VAL A 400 13.95 -5.69 14.72
CA VAL A 400 13.08 -6.86 14.53
C VAL A 400 11.63 -6.47 14.18
N LEU A 401 11.14 -5.37 14.75
CA LEU A 401 9.82 -4.80 14.45
C LEU A 401 9.80 -3.86 13.23
N GLY A 402 10.95 -3.60 12.60
CA GLY A 402 11.03 -2.75 11.40
C GLY A 402 10.85 -1.26 11.67
N PHE A 403 11.08 -0.77 12.89
CA PHE A 403 11.01 0.65 13.20
C PHE A 403 12.32 1.37 12.88
N ALA A 404 12.23 2.42 12.07
CA ALA A 404 13.38 3.26 11.71
C ALA A 404 13.95 4.10 12.88
N SER A 405 13.20 4.26 13.99
CA SER A 405 13.68 4.95 15.19
C SER A 405 12.80 4.66 16.42
N VAL A 406 13.39 4.82 17.61
CA VAL A 406 12.67 4.81 18.91
C VAL A 406 11.49 5.78 18.91
N LYS A 407 11.65 6.96 18.29
CA LYS A 407 10.60 7.99 18.24
C LYS A 407 9.41 7.54 17.39
N ALA A 408 9.67 6.86 16.27
CA ALA A 408 8.62 6.29 15.43
C ALA A 408 7.89 5.17 16.18
N ALA A 409 8.63 4.28 16.84
CA ALA A 409 8.05 3.20 17.65
C ALA A 409 7.14 3.73 18.77
N LYS A 410 7.61 4.73 19.53
CA LYS A 410 6.80 5.38 20.60
C LYS A 410 5.50 5.97 20.09
N ARG A 411 5.49 6.56 18.88
CA ARG A 411 4.25 7.07 18.26
C ARG A 411 3.29 5.94 17.95
N VAL A 412 3.77 4.84 17.37
CA VAL A 412 2.91 3.67 17.07
C VAL A 412 2.34 3.06 18.35
N VAL A 413 3.12 2.95 19.43
CA VAL A 413 2.63 2.46 20.72
C VAL A 413 1.54 3.37 21.29
N ALA A 414 1.70 4.69 21.22
CA ALA A 414 0.68 5.63 21.65
C ALA A 414 -0.62 5.50 20.84
N ASP A 415 -0.51 5.34 19.52
CA ASP A 415 -1.66 5.17 18.62
C ASP A 415 -2.40 3.83 18.91
N LEU A 416 -1.66 2.74 19.18
CA LEU A 416 -2.26 1.45 19.57
C LEU A 416 -2.92 1.51 20.95
N GLU A 417 -2.33 2.23 21.90
CA GLU A 417 -2.92 2.45 23.23
C GLU A 417 -4.21 3.26 23.14
N SER A 418 -4.23 4.32 22.31
CA SER A 418 -5.44 5.10 21.99
C SER A 418 -6.54 4.19 21.46
N LEU A 419 -6.24 3.43 20.39
CA LEU A 419 -7.20 2.51 19.79
C LEU A 419 -7.73 1.47 20.78
N ARG A 420 -6.85 0.87 21.60
CA ARG A 420 -7.21 -0.11 22.64
C ARG A 420 -8.20 0.48 23.66
N ASN A 421 -7.95 1.71 24.11
CA ASN A 421 -8.81 2.38 25.07
C ASN A 421 -10.16 2.75 24.45
N ASN A 422 -10.15 3.28 23.22
CA ASN A 422 -11.37 3.65 22.51
C ASN A 422 -12.24 2.41 22.19
N LEU A 423 -11.61 1.29 21.86
CA LEU A 423 -12.29 0.00 21.70
C LEU A 423 -12.94 -0.48 23.01
N ALA A 424 -12.19 -0.45 24.11
CA ALA A 424 -12.64 -0.92 25.42
C ALA A 424 -13.75 -0.06 26.04
N HIS A 425 -13.78 1.24 25.73
CA HIS A 425 -14.75 2.19 26.29
C HIS A 425 -15.91 2.53 25.34
N GLY A 426 -16.01 1.89 24.17
CA GLY A 426 -17.10 2.15 23.22
C GLY A 426 -17.01 3.51 22.53
N GLN A 427 -15.82 4.13 22.49
CA GLN A 427 -15.61 5.43 21.85
C GLN A 427 -15.41 5.27 20.34
N GLN A 428 -15.60 6.37 19.59
CA GLN A 428 -15.41 6.39 18.14
C GLN A 428 -13.93 6.20 17.78
N ILE A 429 -13.67 5.30 16.84
CA ILE A 429 -12.35 4.90 16.35
C ILE A 429 -12.12 5.28 14.87
N ALA A 430 -13.18 5.41 14.07
CA ALA A 430 -13.08 5.62 12.62
C ALA A 430 -12.31 6.90 12.25
N ASN A 431 -12.47 7.98 13.02
CA ASN A 431 -11.86 9.28 12.75
C ASN A 431 -10.53 9.49 13.48
N ALA A 432 -10.38 8.93 14.69
CA ALA A 432 -9.25 9.21 15.57
C ALA A 432 -8.09 8.23 15.37
N ASP A 433 -8.40 6.97 15.07
CA ASP A 433 -7.42 5.88 15.14
C ASP A 433 -7.15 5.19 13.80
N TRP A 434 -7.63 5.75 12.68
CA TRP A 434 -7.48 5.13 11.34
C TRP A 434 -6.05 4.70 11.01
N PRO A 435 -4.99 5.50 11.28
CA PRO A 435 -3.61 5.06 11.05
C PRO A 435 -3.23 3.80 11.87
N ALA A 436 -3.74 3.66 13.09
CA ALA A 436 -3.51 2.48 13.93
C ALA A 436 -4.25 1.26 13.37
N ILE A 437 -5.51 1.45 12.98
CA ILE A 437 -6.37 0.42 12.35
C ILE A 437 -5.72 -0.12 11.07
N ALA A 438 -5.28 0.76 10.16
CA ALA A 438 -4.64 0.37 8.91
C ALA A 438 -3.33 -0.38 9.13
N ARG A 439 -2.51 0.04 10.11
CA ARG A 439 -1.27 -0.67 10.47
C ARG A 439 -1.54 -2.05 11.03
N LEU A 440 -2.53 -2.20 11.92
CA LEU A 440 -2.92 -3.50 12.46
C LEU A 440 -3.40 -4.43 11.35
N ALA A 441 -4.29 -3.96 10.49
CA ALA A 441 -4.79 -4.73 9.36
C ALA A 441 -3.65 -5.28 8.49
N ARG A 442 -2.71 -4.41 8.10
CA ARG A 442 -1.55 -4.79 7.30
C ARG A 442 -0.64 -5.81 8.00
N MET A 443 -0.32 -5.57 9.27
CA MET A 443 0.58 -6.45 10.02
C MET A 443 0.04 -7.89 10.11
N PHE A 444 -1.28 -8.02 10.23
CA PHE A 444 -1.93 -9.32 10.32
C PHE A 444 -2.20 -9.97 8.96
N GLU A 445 -2.42 -9.19 7.90
CA GLU A 445 -2.45 -9.68 6.52
C GLU A 445 -1.10 -10.29 6.13
N GLU A 446 0.00 -9.59 6.44
CA GLU A 446 1.36 -10.09 6.22
C GLU A 446 1.65 -11.38 7.01
N ALA A 447 0.98 -11.60 8.14
CA ALA A 447 1.18 -12.75 9.03
C ALA A 447 0.25 -13.94 8.77
N SER A 448 -0.97 -13.71 8.30
CA SER A 448 -1.91 -14.78 7.96
C SER A 448 -1.50 -15.53 6.69
N GLY A 449 -0.57 -14.99 5.91
CA GLY A 449 -0.20 -15.51 4.60
C GLY A 449 -1.33 -15.35 3.58
N ALA A 450 -2.33 -14.50 3.89
CA ALA A 450 -3.33 -14.10 2.92
C ALA A 450 -2.59 -13.49 1.73
N PRO A 451 -2.86 -13.92 0.49
CA PRO A 451 -2.26 -13.32 -0.68
C PRO A 451 -2.69 -11.86 -0.70
N GLY A 452 -1.79 -10.97 -0.27
CA GLY A 452 -1.97 -9.53 -0.44
C GLY A 452 -2.32 -9.30 -1.89
N VAL A 453 -3.42 -8.59 -2.12
CA VAL A 453 -3.97 -8.34 -3.44
C VAL A 453 -2.92 -7.62 -4.28
N THR A 454 -2.20 -8.41 -5.07
CA THR A 454 -1.66 -7.98 -6.35
C THR A 454 -2.86 -7.80 -7.26
N ALA A 455 -3.36 -6.57 -7.38
CA ALA A 455 -4.26 -6.15 -8.46
C ALA A 455 -3.69 -4.89 -9.10
#